data_AF-A0A965EPI0-F1
#
_entry.id   AF-A0A965EPI0-F1
#
_cell.length_a   1.000
_cell.length_b   1.000
_cell.length_c   1.000
_cell.angle_alpha   90.00
_cell.angle_beta   90.00
_cell.angle_gamma   90.00
#
_symmetry.space_group_name_H-M   'P 1'
#
loop_
_entity.id
_entity.type
_entity.pdbx_description
1 polymer ?
#
loop_
_entity_poly.entity_id
_entity_poly.type
_entity_poly.pdbx_seq_one_letter_code
_entity_poly.pdbx_strand_id
1 'polypeptide(L)'
;MQGSQTIEPLPSPELETPVERLATPSWIRDARRTIRQSATDFFKVSPLRYWTDFLISLVLAYSAATIYLLAPLGSWQQLVAFPMAVFWLYRLGSLIHEVCHLGAHEMRVFKVTWNLLVGVFTLTPSPFFTRHHRDHHSQRMYGTPEDPEYVANVLEAGDWKSGLRYAAFILAFPILVFLRFLLAPLTFLDPRLRQFVLERGSSLTLNLRYRRQITDFDRRAITAMELLCFLRAAAIPLAVFTGAAPLSRIPLLYLLGLTTLVMNQMRQLADHHFEGDGSRSNVESHILDSCNYSGNDPLTLLFFPFSIRYHALHHLFPSLPYHNLAGAHHYLVENLPDDSPYHGLDQPGW
;
A
#
# COMPACT_ATOMS: atom_id res chain seq x y z
N MET A 1 -66.93 15.91 -39.36
CA MET A 1 -65.45 15.76 -39.46
C MET A 1 -64.84 16.67 -38.40
N GLN A 2 -63.73 16.22 -37.78
CA GLN A 2 -63.03 16.79 -36.61
C GLN A 2 -63.77 16.50 -35.29
N GLY A 3 -63.25 15.80 -34.29
CA GLY A 3 -61.93 15.26 -34.01
C GLY A 3 -61.74 15.34 -32.48
N SER A 4 -62.10 14.28 -31.75
CA SER A 4 -61.98 14.23 -30.29
C SER A 4 -60.52 14.01 -29.90
N GLN A 5 -59.87 15.02 -29.33
CA GLN A 5 -58.57 14.87 -28.66
C GLN A 5 -58.80 14.87 -27.14
N THR A 6 -58.70 13.69 -26.54
CA THR A 6 -58.51 13.51 -25.10
C THR A 6 -57.06 13.89 -24.76
N ILE A 7 -56.89 14.88 -23.89
CA ILE A 7 -55.59 15.25 -23.32
C ILE A 7 -55.29 14.26 -22.19
N GLU A 8 -54.28 13.41 -22.36
CA GLU A 8 -53.73 12.59 -21.27
C GLU A 8 -52.95 13.47 -20.28
N PRO A 9 -53.04 13.22 -18.97
CA PRO A 9 -52.17 13.88 -18.01
C PRO A 9 -50.74 13.36 -18.17
N LEU A 10 -49.78 14.28 -18.26
CA LEU A 10 -48.35 13.97 -18.23
C LEU A 10 -48.01 13.13 -16.99
N PRO A 11 -47.17 12.09 -17.10
CA PRO A 11 -46.73 11.34 -15.95
C PRO A 11 -45.98 12.28 -15.02
N SER A 12 -46.39 12.31 -13.75
CA SER A 12 -45.63 12.92 -12.67
C SER A 12 -44.20 12.37 -12.68
N PRO A 13 -43.17 13.21 -12.52
CA PRO A 13 -41.80 12.73 -12.45
C PRO A 13 -41.73 11.74 -11.29
N GLU A 14 -41.38 10.49 -11.59
CA GLU A 14 -41.04 9.50 -10.58
C GLU A 14 -40.01 10.14 -9.66
N LEU A 15 -40.43 10.38 -8.42
CA LEU A 15 -39.51 10.70 -7.34
C LEU A 15 -38.54 9.52 -7.26
N GLU A 16 -37.31 9.74 -7.76
CA GLU A 16 -36.20 8.81 -7.65
C GLU A 16 -36.19 8.25 -6.22
N THR A 17 -36.40 6.94 -6.13
CA THR A 17 -36.34 6.23 -4.86
C THR A 17 -34.97 6.45 -4.23
N PRO A 18 -34.89 6.68 -2.91
CA PRO A 18 -33.64 7.02 -2.26
C PRO A 18 -32.66 5.87 -2.46
N VAL A 19 -31.62 6.15 -3.25
CA VAL A 19 -30.35 5.41 -3.43
C VAL A 19 -30.39 4.05 -2.73
N GLU A 20 -30.57 3.01 -3.54
CA GLU A 20 -30.23 1.63 -3.22
C GLU A 20 -29.08 1.59 -2.21
N ARG A 21 -29.40 1.31 -0.95
CA ARG A 21 -28.44 0.71 -0.05
C ARG A 21 -28.17 -0.67 -0.65
N LEU A 22 -27.25 -0.75 -1.61
CA LEU A 22 -26.88 -1.99 -2.29
C LEU A 22 -26.59 -3.01 -1.20
N ALA A 23 -27.51 -3.96 -1.03
CA ALA A 23 -27.35 -5.01 -0.06
C ALA A 23 -26.05 -5.74 -0.40
N THR A 24 -25.21 -6.00 0.61
CA THR A 24 -23.97 -6.76 0.38
C THR A 24 -24.32 -8.06 -0.36
N PRO A 25 -23.68 -8.34 -1.52
CA PRO A 25 -23.91 -9.54 -2.30
C PRO A 25 -23.90 -10.81 -1.46
N SER A 26 -24.69 -11.80 -1.86
CA SER A 26 -24.83 -13.07 -1.12
C SER A 26 -23.49 -13.74 -0.88
N TRP A 27 -22.66 -13.89 -1.92
CA TRP A 27 -21.37 -14.60 -1.82
C TRP A 27 -20.39 -13.92 -0.85
N ILE A 28 -20.39 -12.58 -0.74
CA ILE A 28 -19.58 -11.85 0.24
C ILE A 28 -20.08 -12.15 1.66
N ARG A 29 -21.40 -12.20 1.86
CA ARG A 29 -21.99 -12.57 3.15
C ARG A 29 -21.70 -14.02 3.49
N ASP A 30 -21.71 -14.90 2.50
CA ASP A 30 -21.44 -16.33 2.67
C ASP A 30 -19.97 -16.55 3.02
N ALA A 31 -19.02 -15.93 2.30
CA ALA A 31 -17.60 -15.96 2.66
C ALA A 31 -17.34 -15.44 4.08
N ARG A 32 -17.97 -14.32 4.45
CA ARG A 32 -17.89 -13.77 5.83
C ARG A 32 -18.50 -14.71 6.86
N ARG A 33 -19.59 -15.41 6.53
CA ARG A 33 -20.23 -16.39 7.41
C ARG A 33 -19.34 -17.63 7.57
N THR A 34 -18.82 -18.17 6.47
CA THR A 34 -17.91 -19.32 6.43
C THR A 34 -16.70 -19.09 7.32
N ILE A 35 -15.98 -17.96 7.15
CA ILE A 35 -14.84 -17.62 8.01
C ILE A 35 -15.25 -17.50 9.50
N ARG A 36 -16.40 -16.91 9.81
CA ARG A 36 -16.89 -16.81 11.20
C ARG A 36 -17.28 -18.14 11.82
N GLN A 37 -17.65 -19.14 11.03
CA GLN A 37 -18.04 -20.47 11.48
C GLN A 37 -16.86 -21.45 11.56
N SER A 38 -15.69 -21.05 11.06
CA SER A 38 -14.46 -21.83 11.19
C SER A 38 -14.12 -22.14 12.65
N ALA A 39 -13.67 -23.36 12.92
CA ALA A 39 -13.08 -23.71 14.21
C ALA A 39 -11.72 -23.01 14.45
N THR A 40 -11.06 -22.58 13.38
CA THR A 40 -9.79 -21.85 13.41
C THR A 40 -10.05 -20.36 13.50
N ASP A 41 -9.49 -19.70 14.51
CA ASP A 41 -9.47 -18.23 14.59
C ASP A 41 -8.40 -17.65 13.64
N PHE A 42 -8.82 -17.38 12.40
CA PHE A 42 -7.96 -16.77 11.39
C PHE A 42 -7.57 -15.32 11.71
N PHE A 43 -8.29 -14.63 12.60
CA PHE A 43 -7.98 -13.24 12.97
C PHE A 43 -6.94 -13.14 14.09
N LYS A 44 -6.58 -14.26 14.71
CA LYS A 44 -5.59 -14.30 15.77
C LYS A 44 -4.20 -13.92 15.26
N VAL A 45 -3.72 -12.75 15.68
CA VAL A 45 -2.34 -12.32 15.47
C VAL A 45 -1.38 -13.18 16.29
N SER A 46 -0.33 -13.71 15.64
CA SER A 46 0.79 -14.40 16.28
C SER A 46 1.99 -13.46 16.46
N PRO A 47 2.27 -12.93 17.67
CA PRO A 47 3.43 -12.07 17.90
C PRO A 47 4.76 -12.73 17.52
N LEU A 48 4.90 -14.04 17.77
CA LEU A 48 6.12 -14.79 17.45
C LEU A 48 6.39 -14.76 15.95
N ARG A 49 5.39 -14.99 15.09
CA ARG A 49 5.55 -14.94 13.64
C ARG A 49 5.96 -13.55 13.18
N TYR A 50 5.28 -12.50 13.67
CA TYR A 50 5.63 -11.11 13.34
C TYR A 50 7.06 -10.75 13.72
N TRP A 51 7.49 -11.06 14.94
CA TRP A 51 8.84 -10.75 15.40
C TRP A 51 9.93 -11.55 14.68
N THR A 52 9.72 -12.85 14.48
CA THR A 52 10.69 -13.70 13.76
C THR A 52 10.88 -13.22 12.33
N ASP A 53 9.79 -13.01 11.60
CA ASP A 53 9.82 -12.57 10.21
C ASP A 53 10.44 -11.17 10.07
N PHE A 54 10.10 -10.27 11.00
CA PHE A 54 10.69 -8.93 11.07
C PHE A 54 12.20 -8.98 11.34
N LEU A 55 12.64 -9.70 12.37
CA LEU A 55 14.05 -9.71 12.78
C LEU A 55 14.94 -10.39 11.73
N ILE A 56 14.49 -11.49 11.13
CA ILE A 56 15.21 -12.14 10.02
C ILE A 56 15.34 -11.17 8.85
N SER A 57 14.23 -10.55 8.43
CA SER A 57 14.27 -9.61 7.31
C SER A 57 15.15 -8.39 7.60
N LEU A 58 15.11 -7.87 8.84
CA LEU A 58 15.91 -6.74 9.30
C LEU A 58 17.41 -7.03 9.21
N VAL A 59 17.83 -8.17 9.79
CA VAL A 59 19.25 -8.56 9.82
C VAL A 59 19.77 -8.79 8.40
N LEU A 60 19.02 -9.49 7.55
CA LEU A 60 19.45 -9.78 6.19
C LEU A 60 19.47 -8.52 5.31
N ALA A 61 18.45 -7.66 5.41
CA ALA A 61 18.38 -6.39 4.69
C ALA A 61 19.58 -5.50 5.04
N TYR A 62 19.85 -5.29 6.32
CA TYR A 62 20.88 -4.36 6.75
C TYR A 62 22.29 -4.92 6.60
N SER A 63 22.47 -6.23 6.72
CA SER A 63 23.75 -6.87 6.40
C SER A 63 24.07 -6.71 4.91
N ALA A 64 23.14 -7.06 4.02
CA ALA A 64 23.33 -6.91 2.58
C ALA A 64 23.51 -5.44 2.16
N ALA A 65 22.68 -4.53 2.68
CA ALA A 65 22.82 -3.11 2.40
C ALA A 65 24.16 -2.55 2.91
N THR A 66 24.64 -3.00 4.07
CA THR A 66 25.96 -2.59 4.61
C THR A 66 27.08 -3.05 3.68
N ILE A 67 27.06 -4.31 3.23
CA ILE A 67 28.04 -4.83 2.26
C ILE A 67 27.98 -4.01 0.96
N TYR A 68 26.79 -3.81 0.40
CA TYR A 68 26.60 -3.02 -0.83
C TYR A 68 27.19 -1.60 -0.70
N LEU A 69 26.98 -0.96 0.44
CA LEU A 69 27.37 0.42 0.66
C LEU A 69 28.86 0.60 1.04
N LEU A 70 29.51 -0.43 1.61
CA LEU A 70 30.90 -0.36 2.08
C LEU A 70 31.91 -1.06 1.16
N ALA A 71 31.47 -2.05 0.37
CA ALA A 71 32.35 -2.74 -0.56
C ALA A 71 32.90 -1.77 -1.64
N PRO A 72 34.10 -2.04 -2.19
CA PRO A 72 34.64 -1.24 -3.27
C PRO A 72 33.65 -1.13 -4.44
N LEU A 73 33.55 0.06 -5.03
CA LEU A 73 32.64 0.31 -6.15
C LEU A 73 32.94 -0.66 -7.31
N GLY A 74 31.90 -1.34 -7.80
CA GLY A 74 31.98 -2.32 -8.88
C GLY A 74 32.55 -3.69 -8.49
N SER A 75 32.88 -3.91 -7.21
CA SER A 75 33.32 -5.23 -6.74
C SER A 75 32.20 -6.28 -6.83
N TRP A 76 32.58 -7.56 -6.98
CA TRP A 76 31.59 -8.65 -7.04
C TRP A 76 30.74 -8.73 -5.76
N GLN A 77 31.31 -8.40 -4.60
CA GLN A 77 30.57 -8.34 -3.34
C GLN A 77 29.47 -7.29 -3.40
N GLN A 78 29.78 -6.10 -3.94
CA GLN A 78 28.77 -5.06 -4.12
C GLN A 78 27.67 -5.50 -5.09
N LEU A 79 28.05 -6.12 -6.22
CA LEU A 79 27.12 -6.57 -7.25
C LEU A 79 26.16 -7.65 -6.74
N VAL A 80 26.63 -8.56 -5.89
CA VAL A 80 25.80 -9.60 -5.27
C VAL A 80 24.97 -9.04 -4.11
N ALA A 81 25.54 -8.15 -3.30
CA ALA A 81 24.85 -7.57 -2.15
C ALA A 81 23.69 -6.65 -2.55
N PHE A 82 23.77 -5.99 -3.71
CA PHE A 82 22.71 -5.11 -4.20
C PHE A 82 21.34 -5.80 -4.34
N PRO A 83 21.16 -6.85 -5.17
CA PRO A 83 19.88 -7.52 -5.31
C PRO A 83 19.42 -8.17 -4.00
N MET A 84 20.33 -8.69 -3.18
CA MET A 84 19.99 -9.21 -1.85
C MET A 84 19.44 -8.11 -0.93
N ALA A 85 20.08 -6.93 -0.91
CA ALA A 85 19.63 -5.79 -0.13
C ALA A 85 18.25 -5.33 -0.60
N VAL A 86 18.04 -5.17 -1.91
CA VAL A 86 16.74 -4.80 -2.49
C VAL A 86 15.65 -5.78 -2.09
N PHE A 87 15.88 -7.09 -2.26
CA PHE A 87 14.89 -8.12 -1.92
C PHE A 87 14.49 -8.05 -0.44
N TRP A 88 15.47 -8.01 0.47
CA TRP A 88 15.19 -8.00 1.90
C TRP A 88 14.65 -6.65 2.40
N LEU A 89 15.08 -5.52 1.81
CA LEU A 89 14.50 -4.20 2.11
C LEU A 89 13.06 -4.11 1.61
N TYR A 90 12.76 -4.63 0.42
CA TYR A 90 11.42 -4.71 -0.12
C TYR A 90 10.53 -5.54 0.80
N ARG A 91 10.95 -6.76 1.12
CA ARG A 91 10.26 -7.62 2.08
C ARG A 91 10.02 -6.88 3.40
N LEU A 92 11.07 -6.41 4.05
CA LEU A 92 10.99 -5.69 5.33
C LEU A 92 10.06 -4.47 5.29
N GLY A 93 10.08 -3.72 4.19
CA GLY A 93 9.23 -2.56 3.93
C GLY A 93 7.76 -2.95 3.77
N SER A 94 7.46 -4.05 3.07
CA SER A 94 6.08 -4.52 2.83
C SER A 94 5.34 -4.89 4.12
N LEU A 95 6.04 -5.18 5.22
CA LEU A 95 5.39 -5.35 6.55
C LEU A 95 4.61 -4.10 7.00
N ILE A 96 4.81 -2.95 6.38
CA ILE A 96 4.02 -1.74 6.64
C ILE A 96 2.51 -1.99 6.41
N HIS A 97 2.15 -2.83 5.43
CA HIS A 97 0.77 -3.25 5.18
C HIS A 97 0.19 -3.93 6.42
N GLU A 98 0.95 -4.80 7.07
CA GLU A 98 0.51 -5.44 8.30
C GLU A 98 0.43 -4.47 9.47
N VAL A 99 1.47 -3.65 9.64
CA VAL A 99 1.56 -2.67 10.75
C VAL A 99 0.33 -1.74 10.76
N CYS A 100 -0.19 -1.38 9.59
CA CYS A 100 -1.30 -0.45 9.47
C CYS A 100 -2.68 -1.05 9.77
N HIS A 101 -2.83 -2.37 9.62
CA HIS A 101 -4.07 -3.09 9.93
C HIS A 101 -4.14 -3.59 11.37
N LEU A 102 -3.00 -3.76 12.05
CA LEU A 102 -2.98 -4.07 13.49
C LEU A 102 -3.79 -3.03 14.28
N GLY A 103 -4.65 -3.51 15.19
CA GLY A 103 -5.54 -2.67 15.99
C GLY A 103 -4.76 -1.63 16.82
N ALA A 104 -5.37 -0.49 17.16
CA ALA A 104 -4.68 0.64 17.79
C ALA A 104 -3.86 0.28 19.06
N HIS A 105 -4.27 -0.78 19.76
CA HIS A 105 -3.62 -1.25 20.98
C HIS A 105 -2.92 -2.60 20.86
N GLU A 106 -3.03 -3.25 19.71
CA GLU A 106 -2.38 -4.52 19.41
C GLU A 106 -0.93 -4.29 19.03
N MET A 107 -0.01 -5.14 19.52
CA MET A 107 1.39 -5.17 19.08
C MET A 107 2.12 -3.81 19.16
N ARG A 108 1.77 -2.94 20.13
CA ARG A 108 2.29 -1.56 20.21
C ARG A 108 3.82 -1.48 20.17
N VAL A 109 4.50 -2.34 20.93
CA VAL A 109 5.97 -2.39 20.98
C VAL A 109 6.52 -2.72 19.59
N PHE A 110 5.97 -3.73 18.92
CA PHE A 110 6.37 -4.08 17.55
C PHE A 110 6.20 -2.91 16.59
N LYS A 111 5.07 -2.19 16.61
CA LYS A 111 4.87 -1.02 15.73
C LYS A 111 5.90 0.07 16.00
N VAL A 112 6.19 0.38 17.26
CA VAL A 112 7.20 1.38 17.62
C VAL A 112 8.57 0.93 17.13
N THR A 113 8.97 -0.31 17.42
CA THR A 113 10.24 -0.88 16.99
C THR A 113 10.37 -0.89 15.47
N TRP A 114 9.35 -1.32 14.73
CA TRP A 114 9.35 -1.33 13.27
C TRP A 114 9.47 0.09 12.71
N ASN A 115 8.73 1.06 13.24
CA ASN A 115 8.83 2.46 12.80
C ASN A 115 10.22 3.03 13.05
N LEU A 116 10.83 2.78 14.21
CA LEU A 116 12.14 3.33 14.55
C LEU A 116 13.27 2.67 13.77
N LEU A 117 13.22 1.33 13.64
CA LEU A 117 14.29 0.57 13.00
C LEU A 117 14.17 0.54 11.49
N VAL A 118 12.96 0.49 10.93
CA VAL A 118 12.71 0.43 9.48
C VAL A 118 12.22 1.76 8.98
N GLY A 119 11.02 2.17 9.42
CA GLY A 119 10.31 3.31 8.87
C GLY A 119 11.14 4.60 8.83
N VAL A 120 11.82 4.95 9.93
CA VAL A 120 12.71 6.11 9.99
C VAL A 120 13.91 5.92 9.06
N PHE A 121 14.56 4.76 9.09
CA PHE A 121 15.77 4.49 8.29
C PHE A 121 15.52 4.51 6.78
N THR A 122 14.34 4.05 6.34
CA THR A 122 13.89 4.02 4.95
C THR A 122 13.05 5.24 4.56
N LEU A 123 12.79 6.17 5.49
CA LEU A 123 11.93 7.34 5.30
C LEU A 123 10.47 6.99 4.92
N THR A 124 9.97 5.85 5.38
CA THR A 124 8.61 5.35 5.12
C THR A 124 7.91 4.82 6.40
N PRO A 125 7.82 5.58 7.50
CA PRO A 125 7.16 5.08 8.70
C PRO A 125 5.63 5.01 8.54
N SER A 126 5.02 4.07 9.26
CA SER A 126 3.60 3.70 9.16
C SER A 126 2.59 4.83 9.37
N PRO A 127 2.83 5.92 10.15
CA PRO A 127 1.87 7.03 10.19
C PRO A 127 1.64 7.71 8.84
N PHE A 128 2.62 7.67 7.93
CA PHE A 128 2.51 8.22 6.57
C PHE A 128 1.70 7.28 5.65
N PHE A 129 1.68 5.98 5.96
CA PHE A 129 1.00 4.95 5.18
C PHE A 129 -0.45 4.67 5.62
N THR A 130 -0.65 4.50 6.93
CA THR A 130 -1.84 3.83 7.50
C THR A 130 -3.17 4.41 7.05
N ARG A 131 -3.29 5.74 6.95
CA ARG A 131 -4.57 6.35 6.60
C ARG A 131 -4.90 6.21 5.13
N HIS A 132 -3.94 6.43 4.24
CA HIS A 132 -4.22 6.39 2.80
C HIS A 132 -4.55 4.95 2.37
N HIS A 133 -3.85 3.96 2.94
CA HIS A 133 -4.19 2.56 2.71
C HIS A 133 -5.61 2.21 3.18
N ARG A 134 -6.02 2.70 4.37
CA ARG A 134 -7.40 2.53 4.84
C ARG A 134 -8.43 3.26 3.99
N ASP A 135 -8.07 4.42 3.44
CA ASP A 135 -8.92 5.15 2.51
C ASP A 135 -9.09 4.34 1.22
N HIS A 136 -8.02 3.76 0.66
CA HIS A 136 -8.10 2.83 -0.48
C HIS A 136 -9.03 1.63 -0.20
N HIS A 137 -8.91 1.00 0.97
CA HIS A 137 -9.83 -0.08 1.40
C HIS A 137 -11.29 0.37 1.63
N SER A 138 -11.60 1.67 1.56
CA SER A 138 -12.93 2.17 1.83
C SER A 138 -13.75 2.32 0.55
N GLN A 139 -15.02 1.92 0.61
CA GLN A 139 -15.98 2.12 -0.50
C GLN A 139 -16.19 3.60 -0.89
N ARG A 140 -15.77 4.52 -0.02
CA ARG A 140 -15.86 5.96 -0.28
C ARG A 140 -14.86 6.42 -1.34
N MET A 141 -13.71 5.76 -1.39
CA MET A 141 -12.54 6.21 -2.15
C MET A 141 -12.08 5.18 -3.17
N TYR A 142 -12.31 3.88 -2.95
CA TYR A 142 -11.82 2.83 -3.86
C TYR A 142 -12.22 3.12 -5.32
N GLY A 143 -11.24 3.10 -6.22
CA GLY A 143 -11.43 3.28 -7.66
C GLY A 143 -11.77 4.71 -8.11
N THR A 144 -11.96 5.65 -7.18
CA THR A 144 -12.24 7.06 -7.51
C THR A 144 -10.97 7.82 -7.90
N PRO A 145 -11.07 9.02 -8.49
CA PRO A 145 -9.91 9.84 -8.83
C PRO A 145 -9.09 10.27 -7.61
N GLU A 146 -9.68 10.23 -6.42
CA GLU A 146 -9.03 10.51 -5.15
C GLU A 146 -8.41 9.28 -4.48
N ASP A 147 -8.58 8.07 -5.02
CA ASP A 147 -7.98 6.86 -4.44
C ASP A 147 -6.44 6.99 -4.43
N PRO A 148 -5.79 6.93 -3.25
CA PRO A 148 -4.35 7.08 -3.14
C PRO A 148 -3.52 5.95 -3.79
N GLU A 149 -4.08 4.75 -3.92
CA GLU A 149 -3.35 3.53 -4.33
C GLU A 149 -3.85 2.93 -5.66
N TYR A 150 -4.99 3.40 -6.19
CA TYR A 150 -5.50 2.93 -7.48
C TYR A 150 -4.63 3.41 -8.65
N VAL A 151 -3.80 2.51 -9.19
CA VAL A 151 -2.73 2.84 -10.14
C VAL A 151 -3.25 3.43 -11.45
N ALA A 152 -4.48 3.10 -11.87
CA ALA A 152 -5.11 3.73 -13.04
C ALA A 152 -5.24 5.26 -12.94
N ASN A 153 -5.19 5.84 -11.74
CA ASN A 153 -5.17 7.29 -11.56
C ASN A 153 -3.86 7.96 -12.00
N VAL A 154 -2.78 7.20 -12.16
CA VAL A 154 -1.44 7.70 -12.50
C VAL A 154 -0.80 7.00 -13.69
N LEU A 155 -1.34 5.86 -14.10
CA LEU A 155 -0.92 5.08 -15.25
C LEU A 155 -2.15 4.61 -16.03
N GLU A 156 -2.38 5.23 -17.18
CA GLU A 156 -3.51 4.90 -18.05
C GLU A 156 -3.13 3.76 -19.01
N ALA A 157 -3.93 2.69 -19.03
CA ALA A 157 -3.68 1.54 -19.90
C ALA A 157 -3.69 1.94 -21.38
N GLY A 158 -2.70 1.48 -22.14
CA GLY A 158 -2.58 1.77 -23.57
C GLY A 158 -2.02 3.16 -23.93
N ASP A 159 -1.86 4.10 -22.98
CA ASP A 159 -1.21 5.39 -23.24
C ASP A 159 0.28 5.37 -22.87
N TRP A 160 1.16 5.23 -23.88
CA TRP A 160 2.61 5.26 -23.68
C TRP A 160 3.11 6.57 -23.06
N LYS A 161 2.43 7.71 -23.29
CA LYS A 161 2.80 8.98 -22.66
C LYS A 161 2.50 8.94 -21.17
N SER A 162 1.40 8.31 -20.77
CA SER A 162 1.08 8.02 -19.37
C SER A 162 2.15 7.13 -18.75
N GLY A 163 2.54 6.06 -19.44
CA GLY A 163 3.65 5.18 -19.04
C GLY A 163 4.96 5.93 -18.79
N LEU A 164 5.35 6.85 -19.69
CA LEU A 164 6.56 7.67 -19.50
C LEU A 164 6.45 8.64 -18.33
N ARG A 165 5.30 9.30 -18.14
CA ARG A 165 5.07 10.18 -16.98
C ARG A 165 5.17 9.40 -15.67
N TYR A 166 4.54 8.22 -15.62
CA TYR A 166 4.60 7.33 -14.47
C TYR A 166 6.02 6.88 -14.17
N ALA A 167 6.78 6.42 -15.18
CA ALA A 167 8.18 6.04 -15.03
C ALA A 167 9.06 7.21 -14.56
N ALA A 168 8.90 8.40 -15.15
CA ALA A 168 9.61 9.60 -14.72
C ALA A 168 9.29 9.96 -13.27
N PHE A 169 8.04 9.77 -12.85
CA PHE A 169 7.63 10.05 -11.49
C PHE A 169 8.18 9.03 -10.49
N ILE A 170 8.20 7.74 -10.82
CA ILE A 170 8.88 6.69 -10.03
C ILE A 170 10.36 7.05 -9.83
N LEU A 171 11.06 7.50 -10.89
CA LEU A 171 12.45 7.93 -10.79
C LEU A 171 12.62 9.13 -9.83
N ALA A 172 11.72 10.11 -9.90
CA ALA A 172 11.76 11.28 -9.03
C ALA A 172 11.32 10.98 -7.58
N PHE A 173 10.52 9.93 -7.37
CA PHE A 173 9.80 9.72 -6.12
C PHE A 173 10.71 9.59 -4.88
N PRO A 174 11.79 8.79 -4.88
CA PRO A 174 12.71 8.73 -3.73
C PRO A 174 13.32 10.09 -3.38
N ILE A 175 13.60 10.93 -4.38
CA ILE A 175 14.11 12.29 -4.19
C ILE A 175 13.02 13.16 -3.54
N LEU A 176 11.78 13.08 -4.02
CA LEU A 176 10.66 13.84 -3.45
C LEU A 176 10.37 13.45 -2.00
N VAL A 177 10.41 12.15 -1.66
CA VAL A 177 10.28 11.67 -0.27
C VAL A 177 11.41 12.25 0.59
N PHE A 178 12.65 12.17 0.11
CA PHE A 178 13.81 12.70 0.82
C PHE A 178 13.71 14.22 1.07
N LEU A 179 13.42 15.00 0.03
CA LEU A 179 13.27 16.46 0.11
C LEU A 179 12.09 16.86 1.01
N ARG A 180 11.00 16.09 0.99
CA ARG A 180 9.84 16.30 1.87
C ARG A 180 10.24 16.26 3.35
N PHE A 181 11.15 15.38 3.75
CA PHE A 181 11.59 15.31 5.14
C PHE A 181 12.58 16.42 5.48
N LEU A 182 13.43 16.84 4.55
CA LEU A 182 14.27 18.03 4.72
C LEU A 182 13.46 19.33 4.84
N LEU A 183 12.27 19.39 4.23
CA LEU A 183 11.34 20.52 4.34
C LEU A 183 10.73 20.65 5.74
N ALA A 184 10.71 19.57 6.55
CA ALA A 184 9.95 19.51 7.79
C ALA A 184 10.17 20.70 8.76
N PRO A 185 11.41 21.16 9.06
CA PRO A 185 11.62 22.31 9.95
C PRO A 185 10.95 23.59 9.46
N LEU A 186 10.99 23.84 8.15
CA LEU A 186 10.39 25.04 7.53
C LEU A 186 8.86 25.01 7.64
N THR A 187 8.25 23.82 7.66
CA THR A 187 6.79 23.71 7.83
C THR A 187 6.31 24.21 9.19
N PHE A 188 7.16 24.28 10.22
CA PHE A 188 6.77 24.83 11.52
C PHE A 188 6.79 26.36 11.57
N LEU A 189 7.34 27.02 10.56
CA LEU A 189 7.42 28.48 10.48
C LEU A 189 6.14 29.11 9.90
N ASP A 190 5.39 28.38 9.08
CA ASP A 190 4.14 28.84 8.48
C ASP A 190 3.03 27.77 8.62
N PRO A 191 1.92 28.07 9.33
CA PRO A 191 0.82 27.13 9.49
C PRO A 191 0.17 26.72 8.16
N ARG A 192 0.20 27.56 7.12
CA ARG A 192 -0.33 27.23 5.79
C ARG A 192 0.54 26.18 5.11
N LEU A 193 1.87 26.36 5.14
CA LEU A 193 2.82 25.36 4.66
C LEU A 193 2.70 24.05 5.45
N ARG A 194 2.55 24.11 6.78
CA ARG A 194 2.30 22.92 7.61
C ARG A 194 1.09 22.14 7.14
N GLN A 195 -0.03 22.83 6.98
CA GLN A 195 -1.27 22.19 6.59
C GLN A 195 -1.17 21.59 5.18
N PHE A 196 -0.57 22.32 4.24
CA PHE A 196 -0.34 21.84 2.89
C PHE A 196 0.50 20.55 2.85
N VAL A 197 1.64 20.53 3.56
CA VAL A 197 2.54 19.36 3.61
C VAL A 197 1.87 18.19 4.35
N LEU A 198 1.07 18.44 5.38
CA LEU A 198 0.31 17.39 6.03
C LEU A 198 -0.75 16.80 5.10
N GLU A 199 -1.54 17.61 4.41
CA GLU A 199 -2.62 17.10 3.54
C GLU A 199 -2.09 16.39 2.29
N ARG A 200 -1.03 16.92 1.66
CA ARG A 200 -0.56 16.46 0.34
C ARG A 200 0.78 15.74 0.37
N GLY A 201 1.66 16.11 1.30
CA GLY A 201 2.99 15.51 1.42
C GLY A 201 3.00 14.27 2.31
N SER A 202 2.06 14.09 3.24
CA SER A 202 2.13 13.03 4.27
C SER A 202 1.82 11.62 3.82
N SER A 203 1.19 11.43 2.67
CA SER A 203 0.73 10.07 2.32
C SER A 203 1.77 9.30 1.52
N LEU A 204 2.75 9.98 0.94
CA LEU A 204 3.79 9.35 0.13
C LEU A 204 3.17 8.42 -0.93
N THR A 205 2.15 8.93 -1.62
CA THR A 205 1.43 8.24 -2.70
C THR A 205 1.79 8.88 -4.03
N LEU A 206 1.58 8.14 -5.12
CA LEU A 206 1.74 8.69 -6.47
C LEU A 206 0.50 9.50 -6.90
N ASN A 207 -0.69 9.22 -6.39
CA ASN A 207 -1.84 10.04 -6.76
C ASN A 207 -1.79 11.43 -6.11
N LEU A 208 -1.49 12.48 -6.90
CA LEU A 208 -1.41 13.87 -6.46
C LEU A 208 -2.80 14.52 -6.20
N ARG A 209 -3.89 13.89 -6.62
CA ARG A 209 -5.26 14.34 -6.34
C ARG A 209 -5.69 14.01 -4.92
N TYR A 210 -5.15 12.93 -4.36
CA TYR A 210 -5.45 12.52 -3.00
C TYR A 210 -5.06 13.62 -2.00
N ARG A 211 -5.97 13.90 -1.07
CA ARG A 211 -5.75 14.78 0.07
C ARG A 211 -6.07 14.02 1.33
N ARG A 212 -5.08 13.86 2.19
CA ARG A 212 -5.26 13.23 3.48
C ARG A 212 -6.07 14.14 4.40
N GLN A 213 -7.16 13.61 4.94
CA GLN A 213 -7.82 14.24 6.07
C GLN A 213 -6.95 14.10 7.33
N ILE A 214 -6.69 15.21 8.02
CA ILE A 214 -5.77 15.23 9.16
C ILE A 214 -6.55 15.34 10.47
N THR A 215 -6.45 14.32 11.31
CA THR A 215 -6.93 14.37 12.70
C THR A 215 -5.85 14.88 13.65
N ASP A 216 -6.23 15.22 14.88
CA ASP A 216 -5.25 15.58 15.93
C ASP A 216 -4.27 14.44 16.24
N PHE A 217 -4.76 13.20 16.18
CA PHE A 217 -3.90 12.02 16.30
C PHE A 217 -2.90 11.93 15.14
N ASP A 218 -3.37 12.05 13.90
CA ASP A 218 -2.51 12.05 12.71
C ASP A 218 -1.44 13.12 12.84
N ARG A 219 -1.82 14.35 13.23
CA ARG A 219 -0.89 15.47 13.39
C ARG A 219 0.24 15.13 14.38
N ARG A 220 -0.09 14.56 15.55
CA ARG A 220 0.91 14.17 16.56
C ARG A 220 1.81 13.04 16.09
N ALA A 221 1.22 11.96 15.57
CA ALA A 221 1.95 10.78 15.12
C ALA A 221 2.88 11.07 13.94
N ILE A 222 2.37 11.81 12.94
CA ILE A 222 3.15 12.28 11.79
C ILE A 222 4.29 13.18 12.27
N THR A 223 4.01 14.19 13.10
CA THR A 223 5.05 15.10 13.60
C THR A 223 6.18 14.37 14.30
N ALA A 224 5.87 13.42 15.19
CA ALA A 224 6.89 12.65 15.91
C ALA A 224 7.81 11.88 14.96
N MET A 225 7.25 11.15 13.99
CA MET A 225 8.04 10.38 13.03
C MET A 225 8.74 11.27 12.01
N GLU A 226 8.12 12.38 11.60
CA GLU A 226 8.68 13.34 10.66
C GLU A 226 9.97 13.97 11.17
N LEU A 227 10.04 14.32 12.46
CA LEU A 227 11.25 14.86 13.06
C LEU A 227 12.40 13.84 13.05
N LEU A 228 12.11 12.57 13.34
CA LEU A 228 13.11 11.50 13.26
C LEU A 228 13.56 11.26 11.81
N CYS A 229 12.64 11.28 10.85
CA CYS A 229 12.95 11.19 9.43
C CYS A 229 13.74 12.41 8.94
N PHE A 230 13.46 13.62 9.43
CA PHE A 230 14.27 14.80 9.15
C PHE A 230 15.71 14.62 9.63
N LEU A 231 15.91 14.19 10.88
CA LEU A 231 17.25 13.93 11.43
C LEU A 231 17.99 12.88 10.59
N ARG A 232 17.29 11.79 10.21
CA ARG A 232 17.84 10.76 9.34
C ARG A 232 18.21 11.29 7.96
N ALA A 233 17.33 12.07 7.33
CA ALA A 233 17.52 12.64 6.01
C ALA A 233 18.67 13.64 6.01
N ALA A 234 18.77 14.52 7.02
CA ALA A 234 19.84 15.50 7.19
C ALA A 234 21.19 14.86 7.49
N ALA A 235 21.21 13.73 8.21
CA ALA A 235 22.44 13.00 8.52
C ALA A 235 23.15 12.45 7.25
N ILE A 236 22.41 12.15 6.18
CA ILE A 236 22.98 11.62 4.92
C ILE A 236 23.93 12.63 4.25
N PRO A 237 23.48 13.84 3.85
CA PRO A 237 24.36 14.84 3.24
C PRO A 237 25.38 15.37 4.26
N LEU A 238 25.05 15.45 5.56
CA LEU A 238 26.00 15.86 6.59
C LEU A 238 27.19 14.89 6.68
N ALA A 239 26.94 13.57 6.61
CA ALA A 239 28.00 12.57 6.60
C ALA A 239 28.92 12.71 5.38
N VAL A 240 28.36 13.05 4.21
CA VAL A 240 29.17 13.31 3.00
C VAL A 240 29.96 14.62 3.14
N PHE A 241 29.31 15.69 3.59
CA PHE A 241 29.93 17.01 3.76
C PHE A 241 31.09 17.01 4.76
N THR A 242 30.97 16.23 5.84
CA THR A 242 32.00 16.09 6.88
C THR A 242 33.08 15.06 6.54
N GLY A 243 32.96 14.34 5.43
CA GLY A 243 33.88 13.27 5.03
C GLY A 243 33.67 11.94 5.76
N ALA A 244 32.68 11.82 6.64
CA ALA A 244 32.31 10.56 7.31
C ALA A 244 31.76 9.49 6.35
N ALA A 245 31.29 9.91 5.16
CA ALA A 245 30.89 9.02 4.07
C ALA A 245 31.39 9.55 2.71
N PRO A 246 31.72 8.67 1.76
CA PRO A 246 32.10 9.09 0.40
C PRO A 246 30.89 9.66 -0.35
N LEU A 247 31.13 10.52 -1.35
CA LEU A 247 30.08 11.09 -2.21
C LEU A 247 29.21 10.02 -2.90
N SER A 248 29.79 8.85 -3.20
CA SER A 248 29.08 7.70 -3.76
C SER A 248 27.93 7.20 -2.87
N ARG A 249 27.91 7.54 -1.59
CA ARG A 249 26.83 7.15 -0.66
C ARG A 249 25.45 7.62 -1.14
N ILE A 250 25.36 8.80 -1.74
CA ILE A 250 24.09 9.39 -2.21
C ILE A 250 23.48 8.55 -3.35
N PRO A 251 24.15 8.34 -4.49
CA PRO A 251 23.57 7.54 -5.58
C PRO A 251 23.32 6.09 -5.18
N LEU A 252 24.16 5.48 -4.32
CA LEU A 252 23.92 4.10 -3.86
C LEU A 252 22.64 3.99 -3.01
N LEU A 253 22.39 4.92 -2.09
CA LEU A 253 21.14 4.94 -1.32
C LEU A 253 19.92 5.22 -2.21
N TYR A 254 20.07 6.11 -3.19
CA TYR A 254 19.03 6.37 -4.20
C TYR A 254 18.70 5.10 -4.98
N LEU A 255 19.68 4.33 -5.43
CA LEU A 255 19.46 3.08 -6.15
C LEU A 255 18.72 2.03 -5.30
N LEU A 256 19.09 1.87 -4.02
CA LEU A 256 18.35 0.98 -3.12
C LEU A 256 16.88 1.39 -2.97
N GLY A 257 16.64 2.69 -2.74
CA GLY A 257 15.29 3.22 -2.59
C GLY A 257 14.47 3.09 -3.87
N LEU A 258 15.05 3.44 -5.02
CA LEU A 258 14.42 3.36 -6.33
C LEU A 258 14.06 1.91 -6.68
N THR A 259 15.00 0.96 -6.59
CA THR A 259 14.72 -0.42 -6.98
C THR A 259 13.73 -1.08 -6.02
N THR A 260 13.76 -0.75 -4.73
CA THR A 260 12.74 -1.19 -3.76
C THR A 260 11.36 -0.65 -4.12
N LEU A 261 11.26 0.64 -4.50
CA LEU A 261 10.03 1.25 -4.98
C LEU A 261 9.53 0.55 -6.25
N VAL A 262 10.41 0.26 -7.21
CA VAL A 262 10.04 -0.46 -8.45
C VAL A 262 9.46 -1.83 -8.10
N MET A 263 10.07 -2.60 -7.20
CA MET A 263 9.51 -3.89 -6.75
C MET A 263 8.10 -3.72 -6.16
N ASN A 264 7.87 -2.69 -5.35
CA ASN A 264 6.55 -2.38 -4.81
C ASN A 264 5.54 -1.97 -5.90
N GLN A 265 5.96 -1.19 -6.90
CA GLN A 265 5.08 -0.80 -8.00
C GLN A 265 4.71 -1.99 -8.88
N MET A 266 5.63 -2.93 -9.12
CA MET A 266 5.35 -4.17 -9.84
C MET A 266 4.29 -5.00 -9.11
N ARG A 267 4.42 -5.16 -7.79
CA ARG A 267 3.37 -5.80 -6.98
C ARG A 267 2.01 -5.09 -7.12
N GLN A 268 1.97 -3.77 -6.91
CA GLN A 268 0.72 -3.01 -6.97
C GLN A 268 0.03 -3.12 -8.34
N LEU A 269 0.81 -3.19 -9.43
CA LEU A 269 0.25 -3.39 -10.78
C LEU A 269 -0.44 -4.74 -10.96
N ALA A 270 -0.07 -5.75 -10.17
CA ALA A 270 -0.65 -7.08 -10.20
C ALA A 270 -1.80 -7.26 -9.19
N ASP A 271 -1.83 -6.44 -8.13
CA ASP A 271 -2.83 -6.54 -7.06
C ASP A 271 -4.28 -6.30 -7.53
N HIS A 272 -4.46 -5.61 -8.66
CA HIS A 272 -5.76 -5.20 -9.18
C HIS A 272 -5.84 -5.26 -10.71
N HIS A 273 -7.05 -5.44 -11.25
CA HIS A 273 -7.32 -5.37 -12.69
C HIS A 273 -7.38 -3.92 -13.20
N PHE A 274 -7.76 -2.98 -12.32
CA PHE A 274 -7.94 -1.56 -12.61
C PHE A 274 -9.03 -1.26 -13.64
N GLU A 275 -10.14 -2.00 -13.62
CA GLU A 275 -11.23 -1.89 -14.62
C GLU A 275 -12.25 -0.78 -14.31
N GLY A 276 -12.17 -0.17 -13.13
CA GLY A 276 -13.05 0.92 -12.72
C GLY A 276 -12.95 2.17 -13.61
N ASP A 277 -14.10 2.83 -13.79
CA ASP A 277 -14.27 4.03 -14.64
C ASP A 277 -14.04 5.36 -13.90
N GLY A 278 -13.55 5.30 -12.65
CA GLY A 278 -13.42 6.46 -11.77
C GLY A 278 -14.67 6.78 -10.95
N SER A 279 -15.79 6.08 -11.15
CA SER A 279 -16.96 6.20 -10.29
C SER A 279 -16.76 5.44 -8.97
N ARG A 280 -17.66 5.66 -7.99
CA ARG A 280 -17.59 4.93 -6.72
C ARG A 280 -17.99 3.47 -6.93
N SER A 281 -17.06 2.56 -6.68
CA SER A 281 -17.31 1.12 -6.70
C SER A 281 -18.22 0.67 -5.55
N ASN A 282 -19.10 -0.27 -5.85
CA ASN A 282 -19.82 -1.01 -4.80
C ASN A 282 -18.87 -2.06 -4.16
N VAL A 283 -19.29 -2.73 -3.08
CA VAL A 283 -18.42 -3.71 -2.38
C VAL A 283 -17.98 -4.83 -3.32
N GLU A 284 -18.86 -5.26 -4.22
CA GLU A 284 -18.62 -6.37 -5.11
C GLU A 284 -17.57 -6.04 -6.16
N SER A 285 -17.77 -4.95 -6.89
CA SER A 285 -16.84 -4.52 -7.93
C SER A 285 -15.48 -4.19 -7.35
N HIS A 286 -15.43 -3.63 -6.14
CA HIS A 286 -14.18 -3.42 -5.39
C HIS A 286 -13.42 -4.73 -5.18
N ILE A 287 -14.07 -5.77 -4.66
CA ILE A 287 -13.37 -7.04 -4.40
C ILE A 287 -13.03 -7.77 -5.69
N LEU A 288 -13.93 -7.78 -6.68
CA LEU A 288 -13.71 -8.44 -7.97
C LEU A 288 -12.58 -7.79 -8.78
N ASP A 289 -12.37 -6.49 -8.61
CA ASP A 289 -11.24 -5.80 -9.22
C ASP A 289 -9.90 -6.13 -8.55
N SER A 290 -9.89 -6.82 -7.40
CA SER A 290 -8.68 -7.24 -6.69
C SER A 290 -8.28 -8.69 -7.06
N CYS A 291 -6.98 -8.99 -6.99
CA CYS A 291 -6.43 -10.28 -7.40
C CYS A 291 -5.88 -11.10 -6.21
N ASN A 292 -5.95 -12.42 -6.33
CA ASN A 292 -5.15 -13.36 -5.54
C ASN A 292 -4.17 -14.10 -6.46
N TYR A 293 -2.99 -14.44 -5.95
CA TYR A 293 -1.99 -15.27 -6.61
C TYR A 293 -1.68 -16.47 -5.71
N SER A 294 -2.42 -17.57 -5.87
CA SER A 294 -2.28 -18.77 -5.05
C SER A 294 -1.10 -19.68 -5.49
N GLY A 295 -0.54 -19.42 -6.68
CA GLY A 295 0.63 -20.11 -7.22
C GLY A 295 1.92 -19.88 -6.42
N ASN A 296 2.93 -20.71 -6.72
CA ASN A 296 4.28 -20.62 -6.16
C ASN A 296 5.34 -20.39 -7.24
N ASP A 297 5.00 -19.71 -8.33
CA ASP A 297 5.98 -19.35 -9.34
C ASP A 297 7.00 -18.32 -8.78
N PRO A 298 8.20 -18.24 -9.39
CA PRO A 298 9.26 -17.39 -8.87
C PRO A 298 8.91 -15.90 -8.79
N LEU A 299 8.08 -15.38 -9.71
CA LEU A 299 7.70 -13.96 -9.73
C LEU A 299 6.71 -13.66 -8.61
N THR A 300 5.73 -14.54 -8.39
CA THR A 300 4.81 -14.43 -7.24
C THR A 300 5.59 -14.42 -5.91
N LEU A 301 6.56 -15.31 -5.74
CA LEU A 301 7.39 -15.36 -4.52
C LEU A 301 8.30 -14.14 -4.37
N LEU A 302 8.74 -13.54 -5.47
CA LEU A 302 9.58 -12.34 -5.49
C LEU A 302 8.77 -11.08 -5.15
N PHE A 303 7.62 -10.90 -5.80
CA PHE A 303 6.83 -9.67 -5.72
C PHE A 303 5.83 -9.65 -4.57
N PHE A 304 5.42 -10.79 -4.02
CA PHE A 304 4.45 -10.84 -2.90
C PHE A 304 5.05 -11.43 -1.61
N PRO A 305 5.93 -10.70 -0.91
CA PRO A 305 6.40 -11.11 0.40
C PRO A 305 5.23 -11.22 1.40
N PHE A 306 5.33 -12.13 2.37
CA PHE A 306 4.37 -12.26 3.47
C PHE A 306 2.94 -12.59 3.03
N SER A 307 2.69 -13.42 2.02
CA SER A 307 1.32 -13.83 1.66
C SER A 307 0.34 -12.69 1.30
N ILE A 308 0.81 -11.45 1.11
CA ILE A 308 0.01 -10.36 0.53
C ILE A 308 -0.45 -10.68 -0.90
N ARG A 309 0.09 -11.77 -1.48
CA ARG A 309 -0.39 -12.41 -2.71
C ARG A 309 -1.89 -12.69 -2.71
N TYR A 310 -2.53 -12.84 -1.55
CA TYR A 310 -3.97 -12.98 -1.41
C TYR A 310 -4.65 -11.62 -1.22
N HIS A 311 -4.40 -10.67 -2.14
CA HIS A 311 -4.81 -9.27 -1.97
C HIS A 311 -6.33 -9.08 -2.07
N ALA A 312 -7.02 -9.85 -2.92
CA ALA A 312 -8.49 -9.85 -2.96
C ALA A 312 -9.10 -10.37 -1.64
N LEU A 313 -8.52 -11.44 -1.07
CA LEU A 313 -8.92 -11.91 0.25
C LEU A 313 -8.65 -10.82 1.32
N HIS A 314 -7.54 -10.10 1.19
CA HIS A 314 -7.21 -9.00 2.08
C HIS A 314 -8.24 -7.86 1.99
N HIS A 315 -8.71 -7.48 0.79
CA HIS A 315 -9.81 -6.51 0.64
C HIS A 315 -11.14 -7.01 1.22
N LEU A 316 -11.40 -8.33 1.13
CA LEU A 316 -12.58 -8.94 1.74
C LEU A 316 -12.50 -8.96 3.29
N PHE A 317 -11.30 -9.16 3.86
CA PHE A 317 -11.02 -9.18 5.29
C PHE A 317 -9.70 -8.46 5.67
N PRO A 318 -9.68 -7.12 5.73
CA PRO A 318 -8.42 -6.37 5.92
C PRO A 318 -7.71 -6.63 7.26
N SER A 319 -8.45 -7.11 8.26
CA SER A 319 -7.91 -7.45 9.57
C SER A 319 -7.33 -8.86 9.68
N LEU A 320 -7.36 -9.68 8.62
CA LEU A 320 -6.67 -10.96 8.65
C LEU A 320 -5.15 -10.71 8.64
N PRO A 321 -4.40 -11.25 9.62
CA PRO A 321 -2.96 -11.13 9.60
C PRO A 321 -2.39 -11.99 8.48
N TYR A 322 -1.31 -11.51 7.86
CA TYR A 322 -0.74 -12.14 6.68
C TYR A 322 -0.49 -13.64 6.77
N HIS A 323 -0.04 -14.11 7.94
CA HIS A 323 0.35 -15.50 8.17
C HIS A 323 -0.84 -16.46 8.25
N ASN A 324 -2.08 -15.93 8.20
CA ASN A 324 -3.32 -16.69 8.13
C ASN A 324 -4.03 -16.55 6.78
N LEU A 325 -3.61 -15.65 5.89
CA LEU A 325 -4.26 -15.42 4.59
C LEU A 325 -4.33 -16.69 3.74
N ALA A 326 -3.21 -17.42 3.62
CA ALA A 326 -3.18 -18.68 2.85
C ALA A 326 -4.16 -19.73 3.40
N GLY A 327 -4.18 -19.89 4.73
CA GLY A 327 -5.07 -20.85 5.39
C GLY A 327 -6.55 -20.45 5.27
N ALA A 328 -6.85 -19.15 5.40
CA ALA A 328 -8.20 -18.63 5.22
C ALA A 328 -8.67 -18.76 3.77
N HIS A 329 -7.79 -18.53 2.80
CA HIS A 329 -8.07 -18.73 1.38
C HIS A 329 -8.41 -20.20 1.09
N HIS A 330 -7.58 -21.16 1.50
CA HIS A 330 -7.87 -22.59 1.31
C HIS A 330 -9.18 -23.00 1.97
N TYR A 331 -9.44 -22.52 3.20
CA TYR A 331 -10.70 -22.81 3.90
C TYR A 331 -11.92 -22.27 3.14
N LEU A 332 -11.83 -21.08 2.56
CA LEU A 332 -12.90 -20.52 1.74
C LEU A 332 -13.11 -21.32 0.45
N VAL A 333 -12.03 -21.70 -0.24
CA VAL A 333 -12.12 -22.52 -1.45
C VAL A 333 -12.79 -23.87 -1.16
N GLU A 334 -12.51 -24.49 -0.01
CA GLU A 334 -13.09 -25.79 0.36
C GLU A 334 -14.56 -25.73 0.83
N ASN A 335 -15.02 -24.57 1.32
CA ASN A 335 -16.32 -24.45 2.02
C ASN A 335 -17.30 -23.48 1.37
N LEU A 336 -16.90 -22.81 0.28
CA LEU A 336 -17.82 -22.05 -0.55
C LEU A 336 -18.40 -22.93 -1.67
N PRO A 337 -19.61 -22.63 -2.18
CA PRO A 337 -20.14 -23.27 -3.37
C PRO A 337 -19.22 -23.07 -4.58
N ASP A 338 -19.12 -24.08 -5.45
CA ASP A 338 -18.25 -24.05 -6.65
C ASP A 338 -18.53 -22.86 -7.58
N ASP A 339 -19.75 -22.32 -7.58
CA ASP A 339 -20.18 -21.16 -8.36
C ASP A 339 -19.94 -19.81 -7.66
N SER A 340 -19.29 -19.81 -6.49
CA SER A 340 -18.95 -18.58 -5.79
C SER A 340 -17.98 -17.72 -6.60
N PRO A 341 -18.28 -16.42 -6.81
CA PRO A 341 -17.34 -15.48 -7.46
C PRO A 341 -15.96 -15.39 -6.77
N TYR A 342 -15.85 -15.82 -5.50
CA TYR A 342 -14.57 -15.88 -4.79
C TYR A 342 -13.53 -16.74 -5.54
N HIS A 343 -13.94 -17.82 -6.20
CA HIS A 343 -13.03 -18.69 -6.96
C HIS A 343 -12.43 -17.99 -8.19
N GLY A 344 -13.11 -16.99 -8.73
CA GLY A 344 -12.64 -16.20 -9.87
C GLY A 344 -11.61 -15.13 -9.51
N LEU A 345 -11.31 -14.92 -8.23
CA LEU A 345 -10.32 -13.94 -7.77
C LEU A 345 -8.87 -14.42 -7.98
N ASP A 346 -8.67 -15.72 -8.16
CA ASP A 346 -7.35 -16.33 -8.31
C ASP A 346 -6.83 -16.20 -9.74
N GLN A 347 -5.65 -15.61 -9.88
CA GLN A 347 -4.95 -15.44 -11.14
C GLN A 347 -4.01 -16.62 -11.42
N PRO A 348 -3.88 -17.04 -12.69
CA PRO A 348 -3.06 -18.20 -13.06
C PRO A 348 -1.55 -17.98 -12.87
N GLY A 349 -1.09 -16.73 -12.78
CA GLY A 349 0.31 -16.35 -12.57
C GLY A 349 0.47 -14.82 -12.63
N TRP A 350 1.62 -14.34 -12.14
CA TRP A 350 1.97 -12.91 -12.10
C TRP A 350 2.04 -12.25 -13.47
#